data_AF-A0AAE1D6C8-F1
#
_entry.id   AF-A0AAE1D6C8-F1
#
_cell.length_a   1.000
_cell.length_b   1.000
_cell.length_c   1.000
_cell.angle_alpha   90.00
_cell.angle_beta   90.00
_cell.angle_gamma   90.00
#
_symmetry.space_group_name_H-M   'P 1'
#
loop_
_entity.id
_entity.type
_entity.pdbx_description
1 polymer ?
#
loop_
_entity_poly.entity_id
_entity_poly.type
_entity_poly.pdbx_seq_one_letter_code
_entity_poly.pdbx_strand_id
1 'polypeptide(L)'
;MSAPPSDILLMLSDKLRYTVPKGSLVLLNVASALHDAKTWGDPDNFRPERFLDADSNPIKDPKEFIPFVQGKRFCLGDAMAKTELFLCLSAVFQHFRFEAEDSYGKLPPLEGTLQLVFVPEETNILSKLNGTIVLFNIVKTAYHTEH
;
A
#
# COMPACT_ATOMS: atom_id res chain seq x y z
N MET A 1 10.56 -30.93 25.96
CA MET A 1 9.22 -31.36 25.48
C MET A 1 9.15 -31.01 24.00
N SER A 2 9.08 -32.01 23.12
CA SER A 2 9.00 -31.81 21.67
C SER A 2 7.61 -31.30 21.29
N ALA A 3 7.54 -30.26 20.47
CA ALA A 3 6.27 -29.76 19.93
C ALA A 3 5.56 -30.89 19.14
N PRO A 4 4.23 -31.05 19.28
CA PRO A 4 3.47 -32.03 18.51
C PRO A 4 3.60 -31.75 17.00
N PRO A 5 3.53 -32.80 16.14
CA PRO A 5 3.88 -32.73 14.71
C PRO A 5 3.00 -31.81 13.84
N SER A 6 1.97 -31.19 14.42
CA SER A 6 1.08 -30.26 13.73
C SER A 6 1.25 -28.79 14.11
N ASP A 7 2.15 -28.49 15.04
CA ASP A 7 2.43 -27.12 15.45
C ASP A 7 3.38 -26.44 14.47
N ILE A 8 3.16 -25.15 14.23
CA ILE A 8 3.99 -24.35 13.34
C ILE A 8 5.07 -23.67 14.18
N LEU A 9 6.33 -23.81 13.78
CA LEU A 9 7.42 -23.06 14.39
C LEU A 9 7.54 -21.69 13.71
N LEU A 10 7.16 -20.62 14.40
CA LEU A 10 7.44 -19.26 13.96
C LEU A 10 8.87 -18.88 14.35
N MET A 11 9.65 -18.53 13.34
CA MET A 11 10.99 -17.97 13.50
C MET A 11 10.86 -16.45 13.46
N LEU A 12 10.99 -15.78 14.61
CA LEU A 12 10.88 -14.31 14.67
C LEU A 12 12.25 -13.63 14.54
N SER A 13 13.33 -14.37 14.81
CA SER A 13 14.72 -13.99 14.52
C SER A 13 15.59 -15.24 14.54
N ASP A 14 16.87 -15.12 14.17
CA ASP A 14 17.83 -16.23 14.22
C ASP A 14 17.94 -16.88 15.61
N LYS A 15 17.55 -16.15 16.66
CA LYS A 15 17.65 -16.58 18.06
C LYS A 15 16.31 -16.93 18.71
N LEU A 16 15.18 -16.56 18.11
CA LEU A 16 13.88 -16.64 18.79
C LEU A 16 12.88 -17.48 17.99
N ARG A 17 12.49 -18.60 18.59
CA ARG A 17 11.57 -19.59 18.00
C ARG A 17 10.35 -19.75 18.89
N TYR A 18 9.16 -19.64 18.31
CA TYR A 18 7.90 -19.83 19.01
C TYR A 18 7.13 -20.98 18.41
N THR A 19 6.64 -21.88 19.27
CA THR A 19 5.72 -22.93 18.86
C THR A 19 4.32 -22.37 18.87
N VAL A 20 3.67 -22.36 17.70
CA VAL A 20 2.29 -21.93 17.54
C VAL A 20 1.40 -23.17 17.46
N PRO A 21 0.46 -23.33 18.40
CA PRO A 21 -0.46 -24.46 18.39
C PRO A 21 -1.25 -24.55 17.08
N LYS A 22 -1.53 -25.78 16.63
CA LYS A 22 -2.44 -26.00 15.51
C LYS A 22 -3.78 -25.29 15.73
N GLY A 23 -4.24 -24.59 14.70
CA GLY A 23 -5.54 -23.89 14.70
C GLY A 23 -5.47 -22.45 15.24
N SER A 24 -4.31 -21.98 15.66
CA SER A 24 -4.12 -20.57 16.00
C SER A 24 -4.33 -19.66 14.79
N LEU A 25 -5.02 -18.54 15.02
CA LEU A 25 -5.09 -17.43 14.07
C LEU A 25 -3.78 -16.64 14.14
N VAL A 26 -3.11 -16.49 13.00
CA VAL A 26 -1.91 -15.66 12.86
C VAL A 26 -2.24 -14.53 11.89
N LEU A 27 -2.18 -13.29 12.37
CA LEU A 27 -2.43 -12.10 11.57
C LEU A 27 -1.11 -11.49 11.11
N LEU A 28 -1.00 -11.21 9.81
CA LEU A 28 0.15 -10.52 9.23
C LEU A 28 -0.07 -9.01 9.35
N ASN A 29 0.81 -8.32 10.05
CA ASN A 29 0.78 -6.86 10.10
C ASN A 29 1.62 -6.27 8.94
N VAL A 30 1.03 -6.24 7.75
CA VAL A 30 1.68 -5.70 6.54
C VAL A 30 2.01 -4.22 6.69
N ALA A 31 1.13 -3.45 7.34
CA ALA A 31 1.35 -2.02 7.59
C ALA A 31 2.65 -1.78 8.37
N SER A 32 2.91 -2.58 9.41
CA SER A 32 4.15 -2.52 10.19
C SER A 32 5.39 -2.85 9.34
N ALA A 33 5.33 -3.86 8.48
CA ALA A 33 6.45 -4.20 7.59
C ALA A 33 6.75 -3.08 6.57
N LEU A 34 5.71 -2.44 6.03
CA LEU A 34 5.84 -1.33 5.09
C LEU A 34 6.19 0.00 5.75
N HIS A 35 6.10 0.12 7.08
CA HIS A 35 6.48 1.29 7.86
C HIS A 35 7.62 1.03 8.86
N ASP A 36 8.39 -0.06 8.71
CA ASP A 36 9.54 -0.31 9.59
C ASP A 36 10.66 0.69 9.30
N ALA A 37 10.92 1.60 10.25
CA ALA A 37 11.99 2.58 10.15
C ALA A 37 13.39 1.96 10.02
N LYS A 38 13.60 0.70 10.42
CA LYS A 38 14.90 0.03 10.21
C LYS A 38 15.13 -0.33 8.74
N THR A 39 14.06 -0.70 8.05
CA THR A 39 14.10 -1.03 6.62
C THR A 39 14.02 0.23 5.77
N TRP A 40 13.11 1.14 6.13
CA TRP A 40 12.75 2.29 5.30
C TRP A 40 13.35 3.61 5.78
N GLY A 41 13.99 3.69 6.94
CA GLY A 41 14.53 4.95 7.48
C GLY A 41 13.43 5.92 7.92
N ASP A 42 12.86 6.66 6.97
CA ASP A 42 11.79 7.64 7.14
C ASP A 42 10.47 7.19 6.45
N PRO A 43 9.80 6.14 6.96
CA PRO A 43 8.69 5.45 6.29
C PRO A 43 7.47 6.34 6.00
N ASP A 44 7.25 7.37 6.81
CA ASP A 44 6.11 8.28 6.67
C ASP A 44 6.29 9.29 5.52
N ASN A 45 7.49 9.38 4.93
CA ASN A 45 7.75 10.23 3.77
C ASN A 45 7.58 9.44 2.46
N PHE A 46 6.72 9.96 1.57
CA PHE A 46 6.59 9.46 0.21
C PHE A 46 7.87 9.76 -0.59
N ARG A 47 8.70 8.74 -0.78
CA ARG A 47 10.01 8.82 -1.45
C ARG A 47 10.15 7.74 -2.54
N PRO A 48 9.76 8.04 -3.79
CA PRO A 48 9.89 7.11 -4.91
C PRO A 48 11.33 6.62 -5.15
N GLU A 49 12.32 7.43 -4.77
CA GLU A 49 13.75 7.16 -4.97
C GLU A 49 14.22 5.91 -4.21
N ARG A 50 13.47 5.44 -3.21
CA ARG A 50 13.71 4.17 -2.51
C ARG A 50 13.71 2.96 -3.43
N PHE A 51 13.00 3.07 -4.55
CA PHE A 51 12.82 2.01 -5.52
C PHE A 51 13.78 2.16 -6.70
N LEU A 52 14.79 3.01 -6.59
CA LEU A 52 15.83 3.24 -7.59
C LEU A 52 17.20 2.81 -7.06
N ASP A 53 18.04 2.27 -7.93
CA ASP A 53 19.45 2.01 -7.62
C ASP A 53 20.32 3.28 -7.77
N ALA A 54 21.63 3.15 -7.52
CA ALA A 54 22.57 4.27 -7.59
C ALA A 54 22.65 4.92 -8.99
N ASP A 55 22.29 4.18 -10.04
CA ASP A 55 22.28 4.64 -11.42
C ASP A 55 20.88 5.12 -11.86
N SER A 56 19.95 5.28 -10.90
CA SER A 56 18.55 5.67 -11.12
C SER A 56 17.72 4.65 -11.91
N ASN A 57 18.13 3.38 -11.95
CA ASN A 57 17.31 2.32 -12.56
C ASN A 57 16.33 1.74 -11.53
N PRO A 58 15.14 1.28 -11.95
CA PRO A 58 14.20 0.61 -11.06
C PRO A 58 14.78 -0.65 -10.43
N ILE A 59 14.69 -0.76 -9.11
CA ILE A 59 15.01 -1.99 -8.37
C ILE A 59 13.95 -3.04 -8.70
N LYS A 60 14.40 -4.20 -9.18
CA LYS A 60 13.52 -5.34 -9.45
C LYS A 60 13.19 -6.07 -8.15
N ASP A 61 11.89 -6.20 -7.85
CA ASP A 61 11.35 -7.01 -6.76
C ASP A 61 12.01 -6.78 -5.38
N PRO A 62 11.90 -5.57 -4.80
CA PRO A 62 12.40 -5.29 -3.46
C PRO A 62 11.69 -6.20 -2.44
N LYS A 63 12.46 -7.05 -1.74
CA LYS A 63 11.93 -8.15 -0.93
C LYS A 63 11.07 -7.67 0.24
N GLU A 64 11.40 -6.50 0.75
CA GLU A 64 10.76 -5.85 1.88
C GLU A 64 9.44 -5.15 1.48
N PHE A 65 9.23 -4.92 0.18
CA PHE A 65 8.00 -4.35 -0.35
C PHE A 65 6.98 -5.45 -0.63
N ILE A 66 6.08 -5.69 0.33
CA ILE A 66 5.10 -6.78 0.30
C ILE A 66 3.63 -6.32 0.29
N PRO A 67 3.22 -5.35 -0.55
CA PRO A 67 1.85 -4.81 -0.55
C PRO A 67 0.79 -5.87 -0.88
N PHE A 68 1.17 -6.92 -1.59
CA PHE A 68 0.30 -8.02 -2.01
C PHE A 68 0.58 -9.34 -1.27
N VAL A 69 1.33 -9.26 -0.16
CA VAL A 69 1.81 -10.41 0.64
C VAL A 69 2.71 -11.35 -0.20
N GLN A 70 3.48 -12.20 0.45
CA GLN A 70 4.28 -13.25 -0.22
C GLN A 70 3.98 -14.64 0.38
N GLY A 71 4.33 -15.69 -0.35
CA GLY A 71 4.14 -17.09 0.08
C GLY A 71 2.85 -17.73 -0.47
N LYS A 72 2.38 -18.81 0.15
CA LYS A 72 1.29 -19.67 -0.41
C LYS A 72 -0.07 -18.98 -0.57
N ARG A 73 -0.25 -17.80 0.04
CA ARG A 73 -1.49 -17.01 0.02
C ARG A 73 -1.26 -15.59 -0.50
N PHE A 74 -0.25 -15.39 -1.35
CA PHE A 74 -0.04 -14.12 -2.02
C PHE A 74 -1.27 -13.72 -2.84
N CYS A 75 -1.46 -12.42 -3.07
CA CYS A 75 -2.60 -11.92 -3.83
C CYS A 75 -2.60 -12.47 -5.25
N LEU A 76 -3.65 -13.19 -5.63
CA LEU A 76 -3.84 -13.69 -7.00
C LEU A 76 -3.91 -12.54 -8.02
N GLY A 77 -4.34 -11.35 -7.58
CA GLY A 77 -4.45 -10.15 -8.40
C GLY A 77 -3.19 -9.30 -8.49
N ASP A 78 -2.04 -9.70 -7.91
CA ASP A 78 -0.81 -8.88 -7.87
C ASP A 78 -0.41 -8.37 -9.27
N ALA A 79 -0.29 -9.28 -10.25
CA ALA A 79 0.10 -8.92 -11.61
C ALA A 79 -0.93 -7.99 -12.27
N MET A 80 -2.22 -8.27 -12.09
CA MET A 80 -3.30 -7.47 -12.67
C MET A 80 -3.32 -6.05 -12.08
N ALA A 81 -3.25 -5.94 -10.75
CA ALA A 81 -3.26 -4.67 -10.04
C ALA A 81 -2.04 -3.80 -10.42
N LYS A 82 -0.85 -4.41 -10.56
CA LYS A 82 0.35 -3.69 -11.03
C LYS A 82 0.16 -3.14 -12.45
N THR A 83 -0.38 -3.94 -13.36
CA THR A 83 -0.65 -3.49 -14.74
C THR A 83 -1.71 -2.39 -14.78
N GLU A 84 -2.83 -2.58 -14.07
CA GLU A 84 -3.91 -1.58 -14.00
C GLU A 84 -3.41 -0.27 -13.42
N LEU A 85 -2.71 -0.30 -12.28
CA LEU A 85 -2.15 0.88 -11.63
C LEU A 85 -1.19 1.62 -12.58
N PHE A 86 -0.29 0.89 -13.25
CA PHE A 86 0.64 1.49 -14.19
C PHE A 86 -0.08 2.17 -15.36
N LEU A 87 -1.05 1.50 -15.99
CA LEU A 87 -1.77 2.02 -17.15
C LEU A 87 -2.66 3.19 -16.77
N CYS A 88 -3.42 3.08 -15.69
CA CYS A 88 -4.31 4.13 -15.20
C CYS A 88 -3.51 5.38 -14.82
N LEU A 89 -2.47 5.25 -14.00
CA LEU A 89 -1.66 6.41 -13.59
C LEU A 89 -0.93 7.02 -14.78
N SER A 90 -0.38 6.22 -15.69
CA SER A 90 0.31 6.73 -16.88
C SER A 90 -0.66 7.51 -17.78
N ALA A 91 -1.85 6.97 -18.06
CA ALA A 91 -2.86 7.65 -18.85
C ALA A 91 -3.31 8.96 -18.19
N VAL A 92 -3.53 8.91 -16.87
CA VAL A 92 -3.90 10.09 -16.09
C VAL A 92 -2.80 11.16 -16.17
N PHE A 93 -1.54 10.84 -15.88
CA PHE A 93 -0.45 11.84 -15.89
C PHE A 93 -0.02 12.31 -17.29
N GLN A 94 -0.34 11.55 -18.35
CA GLN A 94 -0.12 11.98 -19.73
C GLN A 94 -1.08 13.09 -20.16
N HIS A 95 -2.33 13.06 -19.65
CA HIS A 95 -3.36 14.01 -20.06
C HIS A 95 -3.61 15.13 -19.05
N PHE A 96 -3.43 14.83 -17.76
CA PHE A 96 -3.83 15.71 -16.68
C PHE A 96 -2.61 16.32 -15.96
N ARG A 97 -2.71 17.60 -15.62
CA ARG A 97 -1.81 18.25 -14.67
C ARG A 97 -2.58 18.48 -13.38
N PHE A 98 -2.08 17.93 -12.28
CA PHE A 98 -2.71 18.09 -10.97
C PHE A 98 -2.17 19.34 -10.31
N GLU A 99 -3.08 20.12 -9.73
CA GLU A 99 -2.74 21.28 -8.92
C GLU A 99 -3.26 21.01 -7.52
N ALA A 100 -2.35 21.14 -6.55
CA ALA A 100 -2.55 20.74 -5.16
C ALA A 100 -3.50 21.67 -4.38
N GLU A 101 -3.94 22.76 -4.99
CA GLU A 101 -4.63 23.85 -4.32
C GLU A 101 -6.13 23.74 -4.52
N ASP A 102 -6.90 23.67 -3.44
CA ASP A 102 -8.22 24.32 -3.46
C ASP A 102 -8.04 25.84 -3.58
N SER A 103 -9.13 26.62 -3.67
CA SER A 103 -9.06 28.09 -3.80
C SER A 103 -8.27 28.82 -2.67
N TYR A 104 -7.79 28.10 -1.66
CA TYR A 104 -7.08 28.59 -0.47
C TYR A 104 -5.68 27.98 -0.28
N GLY A 105 -5.18 27.18 -1.23
CA GLY A 105 -3.83 26.60 -1.16
C GLY A 105 -3.67 25.41 -0.20
N LYS A 106 -4.76 24.73 0.16
CA LYS A 106 -4.71 23.62 1.12
C LYS A 106 -4.59 22.26 0.42
N LEU A 107 -3.62 21.45 0.86
CA LEU A 107 -3.47 20.06 0.40
C LEU A 107 -4.61 19.16 0.92
N PRO A 108 -4.95 18.10 0.18
CA PRO A 108 -5.85 17.05 0.67
C PRO A 108 -5.37 16.45 2.00
N PRO A 109 -6.29 16.06 2.90
CA PRO A 109 -5.93 15.30 4.09
C PRO A 109 -5.29 13.96 3.69
N LEU A 110 -4.34 13.49 4.51
CA LEU A 110 -3.70 12.17 4.34
C LEU A 110 -4.33 11.12 5.27
N GLU A 111 -5.19 11.56 6.18
CA GLU A 111 -5.94 10.73 7.09
C GLU A 111 -7.02 9.91 6.37
N GLY A 112 -7.44 8.84 7.02
CA GLY A 112 -8.47 7.96 6.50
C GLY A 112 -8.95 6.96 7.53
N THR A 113 -9.92 6.14 7.15
CA THR A 113 -10.44 5.06 7.99
C THR A 113 -9.79 3.75 7.60
N LEU A 114 -9.14 3.08 8.55
CA LEU A 114 -8.70 1.69 8.39
C LEU A 114 -9.87 0.74 8.70
N GLN A 115 -10.40 0.09 7.67
CA GLN A 115 -11.37 -1.01 7.80
C GLN A 115 -10.73 -2.32 7.32
N LEU A 116 -11.38 -3.07 6.43
CA LEU A 116 -10.71 -4.18 5.73
C LEU A 116 -9.59 -3.68 4.82
N VAL A 117 -9.77 -2.48 4.27
CA VAL A 117 -8.76 -1.72 3.52
C VAL A 117 -8.68 -0.31 4.10
N PHE A 118 -7.54 0.36 3.91
CA PHE A 118 -7.43 1.79 4.22
C PHE A 118 -8.20 2.58 3.16
N VAL A 119 -9.10 3.45 3.61
CA VAL A 119 -9.87 4.33 2.74
C VAL A 119 -9.56 5.78 3.14
N PRO A 120 -8.99 6.60 2.24
CA PRO A 120 -8.72 8.00 2.53
C PRO A 120 -10.01 8.79 2.77
N GLU A 121 -9.90 9.92 3.48
CA GLU A 121 -11.01 10.86 3.59
C GLU A 121 -11.43 11.43 2.23
N GLU A 122 -12.71 11.80 2.12
CA GLU A 122 -13.23 12.36 0.87
C GLU A 122 -12.58 13.70 0.55
N THR A 123 -12.15 13.87 -0.69
CA THR A 123 -11.47 15.10 -1.11
C THR A 123 -11.63 15.35 -2.60
N ASN A 124 -11.61 16.62 -2.97
CA ASN A 124 -11.69 17.07 -4.35
C ASN A 124 -10.30 17.53 -4.78
N ILE A 125 -9.81 16.98 -5.88
CA ILE A 125 -8.52 17.35 -6.46
C ILE A 125 -8.78 18.10 -7.76
N LEU A 126 -8.24 19.32 -7.86
CA LEU A 126 -8.28 20.10 -9.09
C LEU A 126 -7.22 19.60 -10.07
N SER A 127 -7.61 19.51 -11.32
CA SER A 127 -6.71 19.20 -12.41
C SER A 127 -7.00 20.05 -13.64
N LYS A 128 -5.99 20.28 -14.48
CA LYS A 128 -6.12 20.94 -15.77
C LYS A 128 -5.87 19.95 -16.90
N LEU A 129 -6.80 19.92 -17.86
CA LEU A 129 -6.70 19.21 -19.13
C LEU A 129 -6.88 20.23 -20.26
N ASN A 130 -5.83 20.50 -21.03
CA ASN A 130 -5.85 21.43 -22.17
C ASN A 130 -6.47 22.81 -21.83
N GLY A 131 -6.21 23.33 -20.63
CA GLY A 131 -6.77 24.61 -20.15
C GLY A 131 -8.18 24.53 -19.54
N THR A 132 -8.82 23.37 -19.54
CA THR A 132 -10.09 23.11 -18.85
C THR A 132 -9.84 22.56 -17.45
N ILE A 133 -10.50 23.12 -16.44
CA ILE A 133 -10.44 22.60 -15.06
C ILE A 133 -11.36 21.38 -14.96
N VAL A 134 -10.81 20.27 -14.48
CA VAL A 134 -11.50 19.02 -14.19
C VAL A 134 -11.35 18.72 -12.71
N LEU A 135 -12.47 18.44 -12.04
CA LEU A 135 -12.53 18.02 -10.64
C LEU A 135 -12.49 16.50 -10.57
N PHE A 136 -11.48 15.96 -9.89
CA PHE A 136 -11.42 14.56 -9.50
C PHE A 136 -11.93 14.43 -8.06
N ASN A 137 -13.08 13.79 -7.89
CA ASN A 137 -13.64 13.53 -6.57
C ASN A 137 -13.15 12.16 -6.08
N ILE A 138 -12.37 12.15 -5.00
CA ILE A 138 -12.12 10.93 -4.24
C ILE A 138 -13.28 10.78 -3.28
N VAL A 139 -14.22 9.91 -3.61
CA VAL A 139 -15.41 9.62 -2.80
C VAL A 139 -15.28 8.27 -2.13
N LYS A 140 -15.78 8.17 -0.90
CA LYS A 140 -15.90 6.90 -0.19
C LYS A 140 -17.11 6.18 -0.77
N THR A 141 -16.87 5.11 -1.53
CA THR A 141 -17.96 4.23 -1.97
C THR A 141 -18.49 3.47 -0.76
N ALA A 142 -19.56 3.99 -0.15
CA ALA A 142 -20.30 3.24 0.85
C ALA A 142 -21.01 2.08 0.14
N TYR A 143 -20.56 0.85 0.37
CA TYR A 143 -21.39 -0.32 0.11
C TYR A 143 -22.54 -0.30 1.11
N HIS A 144 -23.64 0.36 0.76
CA HIS A 144 -24.89 0.25 1.49
C HIS A 144 -25.33 -1.21 1.42
N THR A 145 -25.09 -1.96 2.49
CA THR A 145 -25.73 -3.26 2.69
C THR A 145 -27.07 -2.93 3.33
N GLU A 146 -28.13 -2.93 2.51
CA GLU A 146 -29.48 -3.05 3.03
C GLU A 146 -29.58 -4.41 3.73
N HIS A 147 -29.78 -4.38 5.04
CA HIS A 147 -30.17 -5.52 5.85
C HIS A 147 -31.49 -5.19 6.55
#